data_AF-A0A068R1H7-F1
#
_entry.id   AF-A0A068R1H7-F1
#
_cell.length_a   1.000
_cell.length_b   1.000
_cell.length_c   1.000
_cell.angle_alpha   90.00
_cell.angle_beta   90.00
_cell.angle_gamma   90.00
#
_symmetry.space_group_name_H-M   'P 1'
#
loop_
_entity.id
_entity.type
_entity.pdbx_description
1 polymer ?
#
loop_
_entity_poly.entity_id
_entity_poly.type
_entity_poly.pdbx_seq_one_letter_code
_entity_poly.pdbx_strand_id
1 'polypeptide(L)' 'MDLSQTPLQLAVIAVGGKQKTLARLVGLTPQAISNLKKRGGNLPKTKITEFRKATGLPLVVLYPEIAE' A
#
# COMPACT_ATOMS: atom_id res chain seq x y z
N MET A 1 17.69 3.75 11.50
CA MET A 1 16.44 3.91 10.70
C MET A 1 15.92 2.51 10.44
N ASP A 2 15.03 2.03 11.29
CA ASP A 2 14.34 0.75 11.08
C ASP A 2 13.43 0.88 9.85
N LEU A 3 13.92 0.40 8.71
CA LEU A 3 13.20 0.38 7.44
C LEU A 3 12.73 -1.04 7.14
N SER A 4 11.99 -1.64 8.08
CA SER A 4 11.06 -2.70 7.70
C SER A 4 9.99 -2.04 6.82
N GLN A 5 10.26 -1.98 5.51
CA GLN A 5 9.39 -1.31 4.56
C GLN A 5 8.04 -2.03 4.56
N THR A 6 7.04 -1.38 5.13
CA THR A 6 5.70 -1.94 5.18
C THR A 6 5.13 -2.01 3.77
N PRO A 7 4.20 -2.94 3.48
CA PRO A 7 3.59 -3.02 2.16
C PRO A 7 2.97 -1.69 1.69
N LEU A 8 2.42 -0.90 2.62
CA LEU A 8 1.96 0.45 2.32
C LEU A 8 3.08 1.39 1.89
N GLN A 9 4.25 1.37 2.54
CA GLN A 9 5.38 2.20 2.14
C GLN A 9 5.87 1.82 0.75
N LEU A 10 5.99 0.53 0.46
CA LEU A 10 6.36 0.02 -0.87
C LEU A 10 5.35 0.48 -1.94
N ALA A 11 4.06 0.38 -1.65
CA ALA A 11 3.00 0.87 -2.51
C ALA A 11 3.11 2.39 -2.77
N VAL A 12 3.41 3.18 -1.72
CA VAL A 12 3.59 4.64 -1.85
C VAL A 12 4.82 4.97 -2.71
N ILE A 13 5.93 4.26 -2.53
CA ILE A 13 7.16 4.45 -3.30
C ILE A 13 6.90 4.12 -4.78
N ALA A 14 6.23 3.00 -5.06
CA ALA A 14 5.92 2.54 -6.41
C ALA A 14 5.10 3.56 -7.23
N VAL A 15 4.23 4.34 -6.58
CA VAL A 15 3.43 5.39 -7.26
C VAL A 15 4.10 6.77 -7.27
N GLY A 16 5.39 6.86 -6.98
CA GLY A 16 6.15 8.12 -6.99
C GLY A 16 6.27 8.82 -5.62
N GLY A 17 6.19 8.07 -4.53
CA GLY A 17 6.49 8.53 -3.17
C GLY A 17 5.41 9.39 -2.49
N LYS A 18 4.25 9.60 -3.13
CA LYS A 18 3.17 10.46 -2.61
C LYS A 18 1.95 9.64 -2.20
N GLN A 19 1.62 9.66 -0.91
CA GLN A 19 0.43 8.97 -0.37
C GLN A 19 -0.88 9.43 -1.02
N LYS A 20 -1.00 10.72 -1.36
CA LYS A 20 -2.18 11.27 -2.06
C LYS A 20 -2.36 10.64 -3.44
N THR A 21 -1.26 10.36 -4.14
CA THR A 21 -1.28 9.70 -5.45
C THR A 21 -1.79 8.27 -5.30
N LEU A 22 -1.24 7.51 -4.34
CA LEU A 22 -1.70 6.15 -4.05
C LEU A 22 -3.20 6.15 -3.75
N ALA A 23 -3.64 7.00 -2.82
CA ALA A 23 -5.03 7.15 -2.41
C ALA A 23 -5.95 7.36 -3.63
N ARG A 24 -5.58 8.29 -4.52
CA ARG A 24 -6.35 8.57 -5.74
C ARG A 24 -6.42 7.36 -6.68
N LEU A 25 -5.32 6.64 -6.87
CA LEU A 25 -5.26 5.48 -7.77
C LEU A 25 -6.06 4.27 -7.24
N VAL A 26 -6.08 4.06 -5.93
CA VAL A 26 -6.79 2.92 -5.31
C VAL A 26 -8.23 3.25 -4.88
N GLY A 27 -8.67 4.49 -5.12
CA GLY A 27 -10.00 4.97 -4.73
C GLY A 27 -10.18 5.08 -3.21
N LEU A 28 -9.13 5.47 -2.49
CA LEU A 28 -9.14 5.73 -1.05
C LEU A 28 -8.93 7.21 -0.75
N THR A 29 -9.28 7.62 0.46
CA THR A 29 -8.96 8.96 0.95
C THR A 29 -7.53 9.01 1.50
N PRO A 30 -6.87 10.19 1.49
CA PRO A 30 -5.56 10.35 2.12
C PRO A 30 -5.57 10.00 3.63
N GLN A 31 -6.71 10.22 4.30
CA GLN A 31 -6.90 9.82 5.70
C GLN A 31 -6.93 8.31 5.87
N ALA A 32 -7.57 7.57 4.95
CA ALA A 32 -7.54 6.11 4.97
C ALA A 32 -6.10 5.60 4.87
N ILE A 33 -5.30 6.14 3.95
CA ILE A 33 -3.87 5.79 3.82
C ILE A 33 -3.09 6.12 5.11
N SER A 34 -3.34 7.27 5.72
CA SER A 34 -2.73 7.64 7.00
C SER A 34 -3.10 6.68 8.13
N ASN A 35 -4.35 6.22 8.17
CA ASN A 35 -4.81 5.24 9.15
C ASN A 35 -4.18 3.86 8.92
N LEU A 36 -4.03 3.42 7.67
CA LEU A 36 -3.29 2.19 7.35
C LEU A 36 -1.85 2.27 7.86
N LYS A 37 -1.18 3.41 7.65
CA LYS A 37 0.18 3.65 8.16
C LYS A 37 0.25 3.52 9.68
N LYS A 38 -0.71 4.10 10.41
CA LYS A 38 -0.79 4.03 11.87
C LYS A 38 -1.07 2.61 12.39
N ARG A 39 -1.78 1.79 11.61
CA ARG A 39 -2.17 0.41 11.95
C ARG A 39 -1.11 -0.64 11.58
N GLY A 40 0.11 -0.23 11.25
CA GLY A 40 1.20 -1.14 10.89
C GLY A 40 1.50 -1.23 9.39
N GLY A 41 0.78 -0.49 8.54
CA GLY A 41 1.09 -0.38 7.10
C GLY A 41 0.65 -1.58 6.25
N ASN A 42 -0.28 -2.39 6.77
CA ASN A 42 -0.92 -3.46 5.99
C ASN A 42 -1.94 -2.89 5.01
N LEU A 43 -2.02 -3.49 3.83
CA LEU A 43 -2.95 -3.08 2.79
C LEU A 43 -4.30 -3.80 2.95
N PRO A 44 -5.42 -3.14 2.63
CA PRO A 44 -6.73 -3.77 2.71
C PRO A 44 -6.85 -4.89 1.67
N LYS A 45 -7.21 -6.10 2.12
CA LYS A 45 -7.40 -7.28 1.26
C LYS A 45 -8.56 -7.12 0.28
N THR A 46 -9.53 -6.27 0.59
CA THR A 46 -10.68 -5.96 -0.26
C THR A 46 -10.31 -5.19 -1.54
N LYS A 47 -9.11 -4.61 -1.62
CA LYS A 47 -8.64 -3.78 -2.75
C LYS A 47 -7.35 -4.29 -3.37
N ILE A 48 -7.04 -5.58 -3.23
CA ILE A 48 -5.82 -6.20 -3.78
C ILE A 48 -5.62 -5.83 -5.25
N THR A 49 -6.67 -5.95 -6.06
CA THR A 49 -6.62 -5.66 -7.49
C THR A 49 -6.25 -4.22 -7.77
N GLU A 50 -6.84 -3.26 -7.06
CA GLU A 50 -6.56 -1.83 -7.22
C GLU A 50 -5.13 -1.49 -6.79
N PHE A 51 -4.67 -2.00 -5.65
CA PHE A 51 -3.29 -1.78 -5.21
C PHE A 51 -2.29 -2.40 -6.19
N ARG A 52 -2.55 -3.62 -6.69
CA ARG A 52 -1.69 -4.28 -7.67
C ARG A 52 -1.64 -3.50 -8.99
N LYS A 53 -2.78 -3.02 -9.48
CA LYS A 53 -2.86 -2.20 -10.70
C LYS A 53 -2.20 -0.84 -10.52
N ALA A 54 -2.39 -0.18 -9.38
CA ALA A 54 -1.86 1.15 -9.11
C ALA A 54 -0.34 1.14 -8.94
N THR A 55 0.20 0.14 -8.24
CA THR A 55 1.62 0.07 -7.86
C THR A 55 2.46 -0.74 -8.84
N GLY A 56 1.85 -1.64 -9.60
CA GLY A 56 2.57 -2.60 -10.45
C GLY A 56 3.38 -3.64 -9.67
N LEU A 57 3.29 -3.65 -8.33
CA LEU A 57 4.06 -4.56 -7.49
C LEU A 57 3.40 -5.96 -7.42
N PRO A 58 4.20 -7.02 -7.24
CA PRO A 58 3.67 -8.37 -7.08
C PRO A 58 2.92 -8.52 -5.75
N LEU A 59 1.97 -9.45 -5.73
CA LEU A 59 1.08 -9.66 -4.59
C LEU A 59 1.84 -10.03 -3.31
N VAL A 60 2.91 -10.81 -3.43
CA VAL A 60 3.77 -11.21 -2.30
C VAL A 60 4.45 -10.03 -1.62
N VAL A 61 4.68 -8.92 -2.35
CA VAL A 61 5.28 -7.69 -1.80
C VAL A 61 4.22 -6.82 -1.14
N LEU A 62 3.03 -6.75 -1.73
CA LEU A 62 1.91 -5.95 -1.22
C LEU A 62 1.14 -6.63 -0.08
N TYR A 63 1.16 -7.96 -0.04
CA TYR A 63 0.41 -8.80 0.89
C TYR A 63 1.25 -10.02 1.29
N PRO A 64 2.38 -9.83 2.00
CA PRO A 64 3.24 -10.93 2.43
C PRO A 64 2.50 -11.93 3.33
N GLU A 65 1.54 -11.46 4.12
CA GLU A 65 0.68 -12.28 5.00
C GLU A 65 -0.30 -13.22 4.27
N ILE A 66 -0.45 -13.10 2.95
CA ILE A 66 -1.30 -13.98 2.11
C ILE A 66 -0.45 -14.87 1.21
N ALA A 67 0.84 -14.57 1.09
CA ALA A 67 1.78 -15.33 0.27
C ALA A 67 2.38 -16.54 1.00
N GLU A 68 1.96 -16.76 2.25
CA GLU A 68 2.36 -17.88 3.12
C GLU A 68 1.22 -18.91 3.23
#